data_AF-F9ER43-F1
#
_entry.id   AF-F9ER43-F1
#
_cell.length_a   1.000
_cell.length_b   1.000
_cell.length_c   1.000
_cell.angle_alpha   90.00
_cell.angle_beta   90.00
_cell.angle_gamma   90.00
#
_symmetry.space_group_name_H-M   'P 1'
#
loop_
_entity.id
_entity.type
_entity.pdbx_description
1 polymer ?
#
loop_
_entity_poly.entity_id
_entity_poly.type
_entity_poly.pdbx_seq_one_letter_code
_entity_poly.pdbx_strand_id
1 'polypeptide(L)'
;NIEIDKISDSLKIDLNRIYSNLSKDLNVKINNPNEASKYIQDERYKRFNLLIKNKFTDKILLKLLEYFEKREDKEIEKLVTDEATIPTIFEYILGIIWYKVSEFKGDILKYMKLSLEANLLPKTHASGGCADIIYEYDENKNYPKHSLLIEATLSDGSNQRKMEMEPVSRHLGDYRIKSNNIYDYSLFITTFLEQNIITDFRFRKIMPYEKNNKIVEGMKIIPIDTNFLKEIIKNKITYNNLYSDFEEHYQKELGDRNWYKNMVEEINKKYKNI
;
A
#
# COMPACT_ATOMS: atom_id res chain seq x y z
N ASN A 1 -2.99 42.65 3.51
CA ASN A 1 -3.14 41.78 2.33
C ASN A 1 -3.84 42.54 1.23
N ILE A 2 -3.16 42.76 0.11
CA ILE A 2 -3.75 43.30 -1.13
C ILE A 2 -4.07 42.09 -2.00
N GLU A 3 -5.27 42.04 -2.58
CA GLU A 3 -5.63 40.97 -3.52
C GLU A 3 -4.76 41.05 -4.79
N ILE A 4 -4.39 39.89 -5.35
CA ILE A 4 -3.41 39.78 -6.44
C ILE A 4 -3.82 40.57 -7.70
N ASP A 5 -5.12 40.66 -7.96
CA ASP A 5 -5.72 41.39 -9.07
C ASP A 5 -5.66 42.92 -8.91
N LYS A 6 -5.38 43.41 -7.70
CA LYS A 6 -5.12 44.84 -7.41
C LYS A 6 -3.66 45.23 -7.53
N ILE A 7 -2.75 44.27 -7.75
CA ILE A 7 -1.31 44.52 -7.94
C ILE A 7 -1.02 44.91 -9.40
N SER A 8 -1.67 44.26 -10.37
CA SER A 8 -1.55 44.57 -11.80
C SER A 8 -2.70 43.95 -12.59
N ASP A 9 -3.18 44.62 -13.63
CA ASP A 9 -4.17 44.07 -14.56
C ASP A 9 -3.69 42.79 -15.25
N SER A 10 -2.37 42.61 -15.41
CA SER A 10 -1.78 41.38 -15.97
C SER A 10 -1.96 40.14 -15.08
N LEU A 11 -2.35 40.33 -13.81
CA LEU A 11 -2.58 39.27 -12.84
C LEU A 11 -4.07 38.92 -12.69
N LYS A 12 -4.95 39.57 -13.46
CA LYS A 12 -6.37 39.18 -13.55
C LYS A 12 -6.48 37.85 -14.31
N ILE A 13 -6.75 36.79 -13.56
CA ILE A 13 -6.93 35.45 -14.12
C ILE A 13 -8.41 35.26 -14.48
N ASP A 14 -8.69 35.10 -15.78
CA ASP A 14 -10.00 34.64 -16.25
C ASP A 14 -10.03 33.11 -16.30
N LEU A 15 -10.56 32.50 -15.23
CA LEU A 15 -10.69 31.05 -15.11
C LEU A 15 -11.58 30.44 -16.21
N ASN A 16 -12.61 31.15 -16.68
CA ASN A 16 -13.48 30.66 -17.74
C ASN A 16 -12.72 30.55 -19.07
N ARG A 17 -11.86 31.52 -19.36
CA ARG A 17 -10.96 31.46 -20.51
C ARG A 17 -9.94 30.33 -20.38
N ILE A 18 -9.38 30.10 -19.20
CA ILE A 18 -8.48 28.96 -18.94
C ILE A 18 -9.19 27.64 -19.18
N TYR A 19 -10.38 27.44 -18.63
CA TYR A 19 -11.16 26.21 -18.80
C TYR A 19 -11.58 25.98 -20.25
N SER A 20 -11.98 27.03 -20.97
CA SER A 20 -12.28 26.95 -22.41
C SER A 20 -11.04 26.55 -23.22
N ASN A 21 -9.86 27.09 -22.91
CA ASN A 21 -8.63 26.75 -23.63
C ASN A 21 -8.21 25.31 -23.33
N LEU A 22 -8.18 24.90 -22.06
CA LEU A 22 -7.91 23.52 -21.66
C LEU A 22 -8.88 22.54 -22.32
N SER A 23 -10.17 22.90 -22.36
CA SER A 23 -11.19 22.07 -23.01
C SER A 23 -10.91 21.85 -24.50
N LYS A 24 -10.45 22.88 -25.20
CA LYS A 24 -10.07 22.81 -26.61
C LYS A 24 -8.80 21.98 -26.81
N ASP A 25 -7.75 22.28 -26.05
CA ASP A 25 -6.43 21.65 -26.20
C ASP A 25 -6.48 20.14 -25.90
N LEU A 26 -7.31 19.76 -24.91
CA LEU A 26 -7.43 18.38 -24.43
C LEU A 26 -8.63 17.65 -25.06
N ASN A 27 -9.45 18.35 -25.86
CA ASN A 27 -10.69 17.83 -26.43
C ASN A 27 -11.64 17.19 -25.40
N VAL A 28 -11.83 17.85 -24.26
CA VAL A 28 -12.74 17.46 -23.17
C VAL A 28 -13.52 18.66 -22.67
N LYS A 29 -14.64 18.45 -21.97
CA LYS A 29 -15.41 19.55 -21.38
C LYS A 29 -14.93 19.80 -19.93
N ILE A 30 -14.34 20.96 -19.68
CA ILE A 30 -13.95 21.43 -18.35
C ILE A 30 -14.63 22.79 -18.14
N ASN A 31 -15.47 22.89 -17.11
CA ASN A 31 -16.22 24.11 -16.79
C ASN A 31 -15.88 24.68 -15.41
N ASN A 32 -15.22 23.90 -14.55
CA ASN A 32 -14.94 24.28 -13.17
C ASN A 32 -13.66 23.61 -12.65
N PRO A 33 -13.10 24.09 -11.52
CA PRO A 33 -11.88 23.52 -10.95
C PRO A 33 -11.97 22.01 -10.67
N ASN A 34 -13.13 21.53 -10.20
CA ASN A 34 -13.30 20.12 -9.84
C ASN A 34 -13.20 19.21 -11.07
N GLU A 35 -13.77 19.62 -12.21
CA GLU A 35 -13.65 18.91 -13.49
C GLU A 35 -12.20 18.90 -13.99
N ALA A 36 -11.48 20.02 -13.84
CA ALA A 36 -10.06 20.09 -14.20
C ALA A 36 -9.21 19.15 -13.33
N SER A 37 -9.39 19.19 -12.00
CA SER A 37 -8.69 18.32 -11.06
C SER A 37 -8.98 16.85 -11.30
N LYS A 38 -10.25 16.50 -11.56
CA LYS A 38 -10.65 15.14 -11.91
C LYS A 38 -9.98 14.67 -13.19
N TYR A 39 -9.98 15.49 -14.25
CA TYR A 39 -9.32 15.14 -15.51
C TYR A 39 -7.81 14.89 -15.31
N ILE A 40 -7.13 15.76 -14.56
CA ILE A 40 -5.70 15.58 -14.25
C ILE A 40 -5.47 14.26 -13.51
N GLN A 41 -6.33 13.94 -12.53
CA GLN A 41 -6.24 12.69 -11.78
C GLN A 41 -6.47 11.47 -12.69
N ASP A 42 -7.50 11.50 -13.54
CA ASP A 42 -7.82 10.43 -14.49
C ASP A 42 -6.66 10.20 -15.48
N GLU A 43 -6.06 11.26 -16.02
CA GLU A 43 -4.87 11.16 -16.89
C GLU A 43 -3.66 10.61 -16.14
N ARG A 44 -3.44 11.00 -14.88
CA ARG A 44 -2.38 10.41 -14.06
C ARG A 44 -2.59 8.91 -13.87
N TYR A 45 -3.81 8.44 -13.62
CA TYR A 45 -4.09 7.01 -13.53
C TYR A 45 -3.91 6.27 -14.85
N LYS A 46 -4.37 6.84 -15.97
CA LYS A 46 -4.15 6.23 -17.29
C LYS A 46 -2.66 6.02 -17.55
N ARG A 47 -1.85 7.04 -17.27
CA ARG A 47 -0.38 6.97 -17.39
C ARG A 47 0.22 5.95 -16.43
N PHE A 48 -0.26 5.89 -15.19
CA PHE A 48 0.21 4.93 -14.19
C PHE A 48 -0.12 3.48 -14.58
N ASN A 49 -1.35 3.23 -15.03
CA ASN A 49 -1.78 1.91 -15.51
C ASN A 49 -0.97 1.48 -16.75
N LEU A 50 -0.66 2.41 -17.65
CA LEU A 50 0.21 2.14 -18.80
C LEU A 50 1.65 1.83 -18.38
N LEU A 51 2.18 2.57 -17.40
CA LEU A 51 3.49 2.30 -16.79
C LEU A 51 3.54 0.89 -16.17
N ILE A 52 2.51 0.50 -15.40
CA ILE A 52 2.43 -0.84 -14.82
C ILE A 52 2.36 -1.90 -15.91
N LYS A 53 1.50 -1.71 -16.92
CA LYS A 53 1.34 -2.66 -18.04
C LYS A 53 2.65 -2.88 -18.80
N ASN A 54 3.41 -1.82 -19.05
CA ASN A 54 4.58 -1.87 -19.92
C ASN A 54 5.88 -2.17 -19.17
N LYS A 55 6.05 -1.64 -17.95
CA LYS A 55 7.30 -1.74 -17.16
C LYS A 55 7.19 -2.76 -16.04
N PHE A 56 6.09 -2.77 -15.28
CA PHE A 56 5.92 -3.61 -14.07
C PHE A 56 5.02 -4.82 -14.33
N THR A 57 5.41 -5.64 -15.31
CA THR A 57 4.79 -6.94 -15.59
C THR A 57 5.02 -7.92 -14.43
N ASP A 58 4.21 -8.98 -14.34
CA ASP A 58 4.36 -10.00 -13.26
C ASP A 58 5.78 -10.59 -13.23
N LYS A 59 6.36 -10.84 -14.41
CA LYS A 59 7.74 -11.31 -14.53
C LYS A 59 8.75 -10.32 -13.93
N ILE A 60 8.57 -9.02 -14.15
CA ILE A 60 9.44 -7.99 -13.59
C ILE A 60 9.23 -7.85 -12.08
N LEU A 61 7.98 -7.90 -11.61
CA LEU A 61 7.67 -7.84 -10.18
C LEU A 61 8.28 -9.03 -9.42
N LEU A 62 8.14 -10.26 -9.93
CA LEU A 62 8.77 -11.45 -9.36
C LEU A 62 10.30 -11.31 -9.30
N LYS A 63 10.90 -10.80 -10.38
CA LYS A 63 12.35 -10.57 -10.46
C LYS A 63 12.82 -9.50 -9.46
N LEU A 64 12.06 -8.42 -9.28
CA LEU A 64 12.35 -7.39 -8.29
C LEU A 64 12.28 -7.95 -6.88
N LEU A 65 11.27 -8.77 -6.54
CA LEU A 65 11.19 -9.43 -5.23
C LEU A 65 12.42 -10.31 -4.96
N GLU A 66 12.91 -11.06 -5.95
CA GLU A 66 14.17 -11.81 -5.82
C GLU A 66 15.40 -10.91 -5.61
N TYR A 67 15.43 -9.73 -6.24
CA TYR A 67 16.50 -8.77 -6.04
C TYR A 67 16.48 -8.12 -4.66
N PHE A 68 15.31 -7.82 -4.11
CA PHE A 68 15.20 -7.37 -2.71
C PHE A 68 15.70 -8.43 -1.73
N GLU A 69 15.34 -9.70 -1.96
CA GLU A 69 15.80 -10.83 -1.13
C GLU A 69 17.33 -10.99 -1.16
N LYS A 70 17.96 -10.76 -2.31
CA LYS A 70 19.41 -10.93 -2.53
C LYS A 70 20.23 -9.66 -2.32
N ARG A 71 19.58 -8.52 -2.04
CA ARG A 71 20.22 -7.19 -1.94
C ARG A 71 20.97 -6.79 -3.21
N GLU A 72 20.37 -7.08 -4.37
CA GLU A 72 20.88 -6.70 -5.71
C GLU A 72 20.50 -5.24 -6.03
N ASP A 73 20.87 -4.33 -5.14
CA ASP A 73 20.38 -2.94 -5.10
C ASP A 73 20.61 -2.19 -6.42
N LYS A 74 21.75 -2.41 -7.09
CA LYS A 74 22.05 -1.81 -8.41
C LYS A 74 21.13 -2.28 -9.53
N GLU A 75 20.68 -3.53 -9.48
CA GLU A 75 19.75 -4.06 -10.49
C GLU A 75 18.33 -3.56 -10.24
N ILE A 76 17.97 -3.33 -8.98
CA ILE A 76 16.71 -2.67 -8.59
C ILE A 76 16.68 -1.25 -9.14
N GLU A 77 17.74 -0.46 -8.92
CA GLU A 77 17.84 0.91 -9.41
C GLU A 77 17.71 0.98 -10.94
N LYS A 78 18.42 0.11 -11.67
CA LYS A 78 18.33 0.02 -13.13
C LYS A 78 16.92 -0.32 -13.62
N LEU A 79 16.21 -1.22 -12.94
CA LEU A 79 14.86 -1.64 -13.33
C LEU A 79 13.80 -0.62 -12.92
N VAL A 80 14.00 0.12 -11.83
CA VAL A 80 13.03 1.08 -11.31
C VAL A 80 13.53 2.51 -11.54
N THR A 81 14.42 3.00 -10.67
CA THR A 81 15.04 4.33 -10.68
C THR A 81 16.19 4.37 -9.64
N ASP A 82 17.20 5.18 -9.89
CA ASP A 82 18.27 5.56 -8.95
C ASP A 82 17.98 6.85 -8.16
N GLU A 83 16.83 7.48 -8.40
CA GLU A 83 16.40 8.74 -7.74
C GLU A 83 15.71 8.51 -6.38
N ALA A 84 15.56 7.25 -5.94
CA ALA A 84 14.92 6.88 -4.69
C ALA A 84 15.74 5.83 -3.92
N THR A 85 15.60 5.81 -2.60
CA THR A 85 16.25 4.80 -1.76
C THR A 85 15.64 3.41 -1.97
N ILE A 86 16.42 2.35 -1.80
CA ILE A 86 15.94 0.96 -1.94
C ILE A 86 14.69 0.66 -1.09
N PRO A 87 14.57 1.10 0.19
CA PRO A 87 13.32 0.96 0.94
C PRO A 87 12.12 1.68 0.30
N THR A 88 12.30 2.91 -0.18
CA THR A 88 11.24 3.66 -0.88
C THR A 88 10.81 2.94 -2.16
N ILE A 89 11.77 2.35 -2.89
CA ILE A 89 11.47 1.53 -4.07
C ILE A 89 10.71 0.26 -3.66
N PHE A 90 11.06 -0.37 -2.54
CA PHE A 90 10.34 -1.54 -2.03
C PHE A 90 8.88 -1.21 -1.73
N GLU A 91 8.62 -0.13 -0.97
CA GLU A 91 7.26 0.37 -0.71
C GLU A 91 6.48 0.60 -2.02
N TYR A 92 7.10 1.27 -3.00
CA TYR A 92 6.49 1.52 -4.30
C TYR A 92 6.12 0.22 -5.05
N ILE A 93 7.02 -0.76 -5.06
CA ILE A 93 6.78 -2.06 -5.71
C ILE A 93 5.68 -2.84 -4.99
N LEU A 94 5.64 -2.81 -3.66
CA LEU A 94 4.52 -3.39 -2.90
C LEU A 94 3.20 -2.70 -3.21
N GLY A 95 3.19 -1.37 -3.35
CA GLY A 95 2.01 -0.63 -3.80
C GLY A 95 1.49 -1.07 -5.15
N ILE A 96 2.38 -1.27 -6.14
CA ILE A 96 2.02 -1.81 -7.47
C ILE A 96 1.48 -3.23 -7.35
N ILE A 97 2.16 -4.11 -6.60
CA ILE A 97 1.72 -5.50 -6.42
C ILE A 97 0.32 -5.50 -5.80
N TRP A 98 0.10 -4.72 -4.75
CA TRP A 98 -1.19 -4.68 -4.08
C TRP A 98 -2.29 -4.05 -4.92
N TYR A 99 -1.96 -3.07 -5.77
CA TYR A 99 -2.91 -2.53 -6.75
C TYR A 99 -3.35 -3.59 -7.77
N LYS A 100 -2.47 -4.52 -8.13
CA LYS A 100 -2.84 -5.66 -8.99
C LYS A 100 -3.67 -6.69 -8.23
N VAL A 101 -3.31 -6.99 -6.99
CA VAL A 101 -4.07 -7.90 -6.11
C VAL A 101 -5.50 -7.39 -5.86
N SER A 102 -5.67 -6.08 -5.73
CA SER A 102 -6.97 -5.40 -5.65
C SER A 102 -7.69 -5.26 -6.99
N GLU A 103 -7.18 -5.88 -8.06
CA GLU A 103 -7.77 -5.85 -9.41
C GLU A 103 -7.87 -4.43 -9.99
N PHE A 104 -6.87 -3.59 -9.71
CA PHE A 104 -6.80 -2.18 -10.10
C PHE A 104 -7.95 -1.32 -9.53
N LYS A 105 -8.50 -1.69 -8.37
CA LYS A 105 -9.55 -0.94 -7.67
C LYS A 105 -8.96 -0.11 -6.55
N GLY A 106 -9.37 1.15 -6.44
CA GLY A 106 -8.95 2.06 -5.37
C GLY A 106 -7.98 3.13 -5.82
N ASP A 107 -7.82 4.16 -5.00
CA ASP A 107 -6.95 5.31 -5.27
C ASP A 107 -5.49 5.00 -4.90
N ILE A 108 -4.83 4.13 -5.67
CA ILE A 108 -3.45 3.71 -5.36
C ILE A 108 -2.46 4.88 -5.23
N LEU A 109 -2.63 5.93 -6.04
CA LEU A 109 -1.75 7.10 -6.04
C LEU A 109 -1.88 7.94 -4.76
N LYS A 110 -3.03 7.91 -4.08
CA LYS A 110 -3.26 8.51 -2.76
C LYS A 110 -2.93 7.54 -1.61
N TYR A 111 -3.11 6.25 -1.84
CA TYR A 111 -2.92 5.20 -0.84
C TYR A 111 -1.45 4.96 -0.54
N MET A 112 -0.59 4.98 -1.57
CA MET A 112 0.87 5.01 -1.39
C MET A 112 1.26 6.34 -0.73
N LYS A 113 1.92 6.30 0.43
CA LYS A 113 2.43 7.50 1.10
C LYS A 113 3.78 7.90 0.52
N LEU A 114 3.83 8.03 -0.81
CA LEU A 114 5.03 8.31 -1.59
C LEU A 114 4.87 9.59 -2.40
N SER A 115 5.97 10.32 -2.52
CA SER A 115 6.12 11.34 -3.56
C SER A 115 6.62 10.69 -4.83
N LEU A 116 5.93 10.95 -5.95
CA LEU A 116 6.29 10.43 -7.27
C LEU A 116 6.85 11.54 -8.16
N GLU A 117 7.75 11.17 -9.04
CA GLU A 117 8.25 12.04 -10.11
C GLU A 117 7.20 12.28 -11.21
N ALA A 118 7.51 13.17 -12.16
CA ALA A 118 6.64 13.43 -13.31
C ALA A 118 6.43 12.19 -14.20
N ASN A 119 7.38 11.24 -14.20
CA ASN A 119 7.30 9.94 -14.87
C ASN A 119 6.51 8.88 -14.05
N LEU A 120 6.03 9.24 -12.85
CA LEU A 120 5.31 8.40 -11.89
C LEU A 120 6.14 7.31 -11.19
N LEU A 121 7.48 7.37 -11.26
CA LEU A 121 8.40 6.56 -10.47
C LEU A 121 8.59 7.17 -9.06
N PRO A 122 9.01 6.36 -8.07
CA PRO A 122 9.14 6.85 -6.70
C PRO A 122 10.29 7.85 -6.57
N LYS A 123 10.15 8.79 -5.64
CA LYS A 123 11.19 9.76 -5.29
C LYS A 123 11.55 9.68 -3.80
N THR A 124 10.57 9.90 -2.92
CA THR A 124 10.75 9.84 -1.47
C THR A 124 9.49 9.31 -0.78
N HIS A 125 9.67 8.62 0.35
CA HIS A 125 8.56 8.28 1.24
C HIS A 125 8.06 9.51 2.01
N ALA A 126 6.85 9.43 2.55
CA ALA A 126 6.28 10.47 3.41
C ALA A 126 7.00 10.50 4.77
N SER A 127 6.92 11.64 5.47
CA SER A 127 7.44 11.75 6.84
C SER A 127 6.83 10.67 7.75
N GLY A 128 7.66 10.04 8.59
CA GLY A 128 7.27 8.92 9.44
C GLY A 128 6.09 9.20 10.40
N GLY A 129 5.53 8.13 10.95
CA GLY A 129 4.38 8.18 11.88
C GLY A 129 3.04 7.72 11.28
N CYS A 130 3.05 7.19 10.06
CA CYS A 130 1.93 6.51 9.41
C CYS A 130 2.46 5.26 8.70
N ALA A 131 1.57 4.31 8.38
CA ALA A 131 1.90 3.17 7.55
C ALA A 131 2.33 3.60 6.14
N ASP A 132 3.17 2.80 5.50
CA ASP A 132 3.75 3.09 4.17
C ASP A 132 2.67 3.16 3.08
N ILE A 133 1.68 2.27 3.16
CA ILE A 133 0.51 2.27 2.27
C ILE A 133 -0.75 2.08 3.11
N ILE A 134 -1.78 2.88 2.85
CA ILE A 134 -3.10 2.74 3.46
C ILE A 134 -4.12 2.50 2.37
N TYR A 135 -4.51 1.24 2.17
CA TYR A 135 -5.46 0.83 1.15
C TYR A 135 -6.88 0.86 1.71
N GLU A 136 -7.74 1.71 1.15
CA GLU A 136 -9.13 1.83 1.62
C GLU A 136 -10.06 0.95 0.77
N TYR A 137 -10.89 0.14 1.42
CA TYR A 137 -11.86 -0.74 0.80
C TYR A 137 -13.28 -0.38 1.24
N ASP A 138 -14.16 -0.15 0.26
CA ASP A 138 -15.60 -0.04 0.51
C ASP A 138 -16.22 -1.40 0.82
N GLU A 139 -17.31 -1.39 1.59
CA GLU A 139 -18.07 -2.59 1.92
C GLU A 139 -18.59 -3.28 0.65
N ASN A 140 -18.50 -4.61 0.62
CA ASN A 140 -19.17 -5.43 -0.36
C ASN A 140 -19.48 -6.82 0.21
N LYS A 141 -20.00 -7.72 -0.64
CA LYS A 141 -20.39 -9.08 -0.22
C LYS A 141 -19.25 -9.96 0.34
N ASN A 142 -17.99 -9.62 0.07
CA ASN A 142 -16.82 -10.40 0.49
C ASN A 142 -16.19 -9.88 1.79
N TYR A 143 -16.34 -8.59 2.08
CA TYR A 143 -15.76 -7.95 3.26
C TYR A 143 -16.47 -6.66 3.67
N PRO A 144 -16.46 -6.31 4.98
CA PRO A 144 -16.93 -5.02 5.48
C PRO A 144 -16.06 -3.87 4.98
N LYS A 145 -16.53 -2.63 5.13
CA LYS A 145 -15.70 -1.44 4.89
C LYS A 145 -14.50 -1.44 5.85
N HIS A 146 -13.30 -1.25 5.33
CA HIS A 146 -12.09 -1.22 6.15
C HIS A 146 -10.89 -0.60 5.42
N SER A 147 -9.83 -0.35 6.18
CA SER A 147 -8.52 0.05 5.67
C SER A 147 -7.49 -1.02 5.97
N LEU A 148 -6.69 -1.36 4.96
CA LEU A 148 -5.53 -2.23 5.09
C LEU A 148 -4.26 -1.37 5.14
N LEU A 149 -3.57 -1.41 6.27
CA LEU A 149 -2.28 -0.75 6.44
C LEU A 149 -1.18 -1.73 6.02
N ILE A 150 -0.44 -1.41 4.97
CA ILE A 150 0.71 -2.23 4.55
C ILE A 150 1.97 -1.56 5.07
N GLU A 151 2.74 -2.34 5.82
CA GLU A 151 3.99 -1.95 6.45
C GLU A 151 5.10 -2.78 5.82
N ALA A 152 6.10 -2.11 5.25
CA ALA A 152 7.13 -2.71 4.42
C ALA A 152 8.48 -2.61 5.12
N THR A 153 9.24 -3.71 5.16
CA THR A 153 10.60 -3.66 5.67
C THR A 153 11.54 -4.55 4.88
N LEU A 154 12.78 -4.07 4.70
CA LEU A 154 13.92 -4.85 4.21
C LEU A 154 14.84 -5.27 5.35
N SER A 155 14.44 -5.01 6.59
CA SER A 155 15.23 -5.25 7.78
C SER A 155 15.23 -6.72 8.16
N ASP A 156 16.38 -7.24 8.59
CA ASP A 156 16.56 -8.64 8.96
C ASP A 156 16.94 -8.82 10.44
N GLY A 157 16.87 -10.09 10.89
CA GLY A 157 17.36 -10.54 12.19
C GLY A 157 16.83 -9.75 13.40
N SER A 158 17.74 -9.42 14.32
CA SER A 158 17.40 -8.73 15.58
C SER A 158 17.02 -7.27 15.40
N ASN A 159 17.41 -6.65 14.28
CA ASN A 159 17.07 -5.27 13.96
C ASN A 159 15.59 -5.16 13.55
N GLN A 160 15.04 -6.17 12.85
CA GLN A 160 13.61 -6.21 12.50
C GLN A 160 12.71 -6.10 13.74
N ARG A 161 13.03 -6.80 14.83
CA ARG A 161 12.23 -6.67 16.08
C ARG A 161 12.25 -5.27 16.66
N LYS A 162 13.43 -4.68 16.74
CA LYS A 162 13.61 -3.33 17.30
C LYS A 162 12.90 -2.27 16.48
N MET A 163 12.89 -2.44 15.15
CA MET A 163 12.39 -1.43 14.24
C MET A 163 10.91 -1.59 13.91
N GLU A 164 10.34 -2.80 13.98
CA GLU A 164 9.01 -3.04 13.40
C GLU A 164 7.92 -3.39 14.42
N MET A 165 8.25 -4.04 15.55
CA MET A 165 7.21 -4.48 16.51
C MET A 165 6.39 -3.32 17.06
N GLU A 166 7.07 -2.26 17.53
CA GLU A 166 6.41 -1.08 18.07
C GLU A 166 5.76 -0.25 16.98
N PRO A 167 6.44 0.15 15.88
CA PRO A 167 5.84 1.06 14.92
C PRO A 167 4.62 0.47 14.22
N VAL A 168 4.69 -0.80 13.77
CA VAL A 168 3.57 -1.47 13.10
C VAL A 168 2.35 -1.54 14.02
N SER A 169 2.55 -1.93 15.28
CA SER A 169 1.47 -2.00 16.28
C SER A 169 0.91 -0.61 16.60
N ARG A 170 1.78 0.39 16.76
CA ARG A 170 1.37 1.77 17.05
C ARG A 170 0.61 2.39 15.88
N HIS A 171 1.06 2.21 14.64
CA HIS A 171 0.38 2.73 13.45
C HIS A 171 -1.04 2.19 13.35
N LEU A 172 -1.22 0.87 13.55
CA LEU A 172 -2.55 0.27 13.55
C LEU A 172 -3.42 0.73 14.72
N GLY A 173 -2.86 0.78 15.93
CA GLY A 173 -3.57 1.25 17.12
C GLY A 173 -4.05 2.70 16.98
N ASP A 174 -3.16 3.59 16.54
CA ASP A 174 -3.45 5.00 16.27
C ASP A 174 -4.49 5.16 15.17
N TYR A 175 -4.36 4.37 14.10
CA TYR A 175 -5.30 4.41 12.98
C TYR A 175 -6.70 3.97 13.44
N ARG A 176 -6.83 2.85 14.17
CA ARG A 176 -8.13 2.35 14.66
C ARG A 176 -8.78 3.29 15.67
N ILE A 177 -8.00 3.99 16.48
CA ILE A 177 -8.50 5.05 17.37
C ILE A 177 -9.09 6.23 16.58
N LYS A 178 -8.48 6.56 15.44
CA LYS A 178 -8.90 7.66 14.57
C LYS A 178 -10.08 7.29 13.68
N SER A 179 -10.03 6.12 13.04
CA SER A 179 -11.06 5.64 12.12
C SER A 179 -12.30 5.12 12.85
N ASN A 180 -12.12 4.68 14.11
CA ASN A 180 -13.14 4.00 14.90
C ASN A 180 -13.73 2.78 14.17
N ASN A 181 -12.89 2.06 13.42
CA ASN A 181 -13.29 0.87 12.69
C ASN A 181 -12.53 -0.36 13.21
N ILE A 182 -13.27 -1.40 13.58
CA ILE A 182 -12.70 -2.63 14.11
C ILE A 182 -12.11 -3.55 13.04
N TYR A 183 -12.51 -3.33 11.78
CA TYR A 183 -12.09 -4.14 10.64
C TYR A 183 -10.78 -3.67 10.01
N ASP A 184 -10.27 -2.50 10.39
CA ASP A 184 -8.97 -2.03 9.93
C ASP A 184 -7.88 -2.94 10.50
N TYR A 185 -6.93 -3.32 9.66
CA TYR A 185 -5.88 -4.26 10.02
C TYR A 185 -4.58 -3.99 9.26
N SER A 186 -3.48 -4.54 9.76
CA SER A 186 -2.17 -4.40 9.12
C SER A 186 -1.72 -5.67 8.42
N LEU A 187 -1.05 -5.47 7.29
CA LEU A 187 -0.27 -6.47 6.59
C LEU A 187 1.19 -6.07 6.66
N PHE A 188 2.00 -6.87 7.33
CA PHE A 188 3.43 -6.65 7.46
C PHE A 188 4.16 -7.48 6.39
N ILE A 189 4.90 -6.81 5.50
CA ILE A 189 5.58 -7.45 4.36
C ILE A 189 7.10 -7.27 4.49
N THR A 190 7.83 -8.38 4.43
CA THR A 190 9.28 -8.40 4.58
C THR A 190 9.97 -9.42 3.68
N THR A 191 11.26 -9.24 3.39
CA THR A 191 12.06 -10.26 2.68
C THR A 191 12.46 -11.43 3.58
N PHE A 192 12.47 -11.23 4.90
CA PHE A 192 12.83 -12.25 5.88
C PHE A 192 11.93 -12.14 7.10
N LEU A 193 11.26 -13.23 7.47
CA LEU A 193 10.24 -13.20 8.50
C LEU A 193 10.67 -13.99 9.73
N GLU A 194 10.96 -13.28 10.82
CA GLU A 194 11.50 -13.88 12.03
C GLU A 194 10.39 -14.50 12.91
N GLN A 195 10.67 -15.64 13.55
CA GLN A 195 9.64 -16.43 14.26
C GLN A 195 8.98 -15.68 15.43
N ASN A 196 9.71 -14.85 16.18
CA ASN A 196 9.09 -14.11 17.27
C ASN A 196 8.36 -12.86 16.78
N ILE A 197 8.66 -12.33 15.58
CA ILE A 197 7.78 -11.35 14.93
C ILE A 197 6.43 -11.97 14.63
N ILE A 198 6.41 -13.19 14.03
CA ILE A 198 5.17 -13.96 13.82
C ILE A 198 4.42 -14.09 15.14
N THR A 199 5.13 -14.53 16.17
CA THR A 199 4.54 -14.77 17.49
C THR A 199 3.99 -13.47 18.08
N ASP A 200 4.74 -12.37 18.08
CA ASP A 200 4.27 -11.09 18.63
C ASP A 200 3.01 -10.60 17.91
N PHE A 201 3.05 -10.51 16.58
CA PHE A 201 1.91 -10.07 15.78
C PHE A 201 0.71 -10.98 15.92
N ARG A 202 0.92 -12.30 16.07
CA ARG A 202 -0.16 -13.24 16.37
C ARG A 202 -0.83 -12.94 17.71
N PHE A 203 -0.04 -12.66 18.75
CA PHE A 203 -0.54 -12.35 20.09
C PHE A 203 -1.12 -10.93 20.21
N ARG A 204 -0.82 -10.01 19.29
CA ARG A 204 -1.53 -8.71 19.20
C ARG A 204 -3.04 -8.87 19.06
N LYS A 205 -3.53 -10.03 18.61
CA LYS A 205 -4.97 -10.40 18.60
C LYS A 205 -5.66 -10.18 19.96
N ILE A 206 -4.97 -10.36 21.07
CA ILE A 206 -5.54 -10.27 22.44
C ILE A 206 -4.86 -9.21 23.31
N MET A 207 -3.88 -8.48 22.78
CA MET A 207 -3.19 -7.44 23.53
C MET A 207 -3.89 -6.10 23.31
N PRO A 208 -4.39 -5.44 24.36
CA PRO A 208 -4.99 -4.13 24.21
C PRO A 208 -3.94 -3.09 23.82
N TYR A 209 -4.36 -2.12 23.02
CA TYR A 209 -3.62 -0.90 22.73
C TYR A 209 -4.35 0.28 23.36
N GLU A 210 -3.66 1.05 24.20
CA GLU A 210 -4.23 2.18 24.92
C GLU A 210 -3.55 3.49 24.53
N LYS A 211 -4.36 4.51 24.24
CA LYS A 211 -3.87 5.88 24.01
C LYS A 211 -4.97 6.90 24.32
N ASN A 212 -4.64 7.91 25.11
CA ASN A 212 -5.54 9.03 25.44
C ASN A 212 -6.93 8.56 25.93
N ASN A 213 -6.98 7.61 26.87
CA ASN A 213 -8.20 6.99 27.40
C ASN A 213 -9.09 6.24 26.39
N LYS A 214 -8.55 5.93 25.21
CA LYS A 214 -9.18 5.03 24.23
C LYS A 214 -8.45 3.69 24.22
N ILE A 215 -9.21 2.63 24.01
CA ILE A 215 -8.72 1.24 24.04
C ILE A 215 -9.10 0.56 22.73
N VAL A 216 -8.15 -0.19 22.18
CA VAL A 216 -8.37 -1.15 21.09
C VAL A 216 -8.07 -2.54 21.65
N GLU A 217 -9.10 -3.37 21.84
CA GLU A 217 -9.06 -4.67 22.57
C GLU A 217 -8.21 -5.79 21.92
N GLY A 218 -7.54 -5.48 20.82
CA GLY A 218 -6.75 -6.44 20.05
C GLY A 218 -6.61 -5.98 18.62
N MET A 219 -5.52 -6.38 17.97
CA MET A 219 -5.15 -5.93 16.63
C MET A 219 -4.91 -7.11 15.70
N LYS A 220 -5.48 -7.04 14.48
CA LYS A 220 -5.19 -7.98 13.41
C LYS A 220 -3.96 -7.48 12.65
N ILE A 221 -2.85 -8.21 12.80
CA ILE A 221 -1.61 -7.97 12.06
C ILE A 221 -1.22 -9.29 11.40
N ILE A 222 -1.22 -9.31 10.07
CA ILE A 222 -0.89 -10.49 9.29
C ILE A 222 0.53 -10.30 8.73
N PRO A 223 1.51 -11.08 9.20
CA PRO A 223 2.84 -11.08 8.59
C PRO A 223 2.86 -11.95 7.34
N ILE A 224 3.49 -11.48 6.27
CA ILE A 224 3.82 -12.26 5.07
C ILE A 224 5.23 -11.93 4.58
N ASP A 225 5.90 -12.91 3.98
CA ASP A 225 7.18 -12.68 3.32
C ASP A 225 7.05 -12.53 1.80
N THR A 226 8.14 -12.10 1.16
CA THR A 226 8.21 -11.97 -0.30
C THR A 226 8.09 -13.31 -1.02
N ASN A 227 8.36 -14.46 -0.38
CA ASN A 227 8.13 -15.77 -0.98
C ASN A 227 6.64 -16.04 -1.15
N PHE A 228 5.84 -15.80 -0.11
CA PHE A 228 4.39 -15.91 -0.21
C PHE A 228 3.81 -14.86 -1.15
N LEU A 229 4.35 -13.64 -1.17
CA LEU A 229 3.95 -12.61 -2.14
C LEU A 229 4.21 -13.03 -3.60
N LYS A 230 5.32 -13.72 -3.87
CA LYS A 230 5.60 -14.31 -5.20
C LYS A 230 4.53 -15.35 -5.56
N GLU A 231 4.06 -16.17 -4.61
CA GLU A 231 2.98 -17.13 -4.86
C GLU A 231 1.63 -16.44 -5.13
N ILE A 232 1.33 -15.33 -4.44
CA ILE A 232 0.16 -14.49 -4.72
C ILE A 232 0.18 -14.00 -6.18
N ILE A 233 1.33 -13.51 -6.65
CA ILE A 233 1.50 -13.02 -8.03
C ILE A 233 1.34 -14.17 -9.04
N LYS A 234 2.05 -15.29 -8.82
CA LYS A 234 2.06 -16.44 -9.75
C LYS A 234 0.66 -17.04 -9.93
N ASN A 235 -0.08 -17.19 -8.84
CA ASN A 235 -1.42 -17.80 -8.83
C ASN A 235 -2.55 -16.75 -8.97
N LYS A 236 -2.20 -15.48 -9.24
CA LYS A 236 -3.14 -14.36 -9.44
C LYS A 236 -4.20 -14.26 -8.34
N ILE A 237 -3.79 -14.45 -7.09
CA ILE A 237 -4.71 -14.43 -5.95
C ILE A 237 -5.20 -12.99 -5.74
N THR A 238 -6.52 -12.79 -5.75
CA THR A 238 -7.12 -11.45 -5.59
C THR A 238 -7.28 -11.07 -4.13
N TYR A 239 -7.50 -9.79 -3.85
CA TYR A 239 -7.76 -9.32 -2.50
C TYR A 239 -9.03 -9.93 -1.89
N ASN A 240 -10.08 -10.15 -2.70
CA ASN A 240 -11.31 -10.79 -2.22
C ASN A 240 -11.04 -12.19 -1.67
N ASN A 241 -10.14 -12.94 -2.31
CA ASN A 241 -9.68 -14.24 -1.83
C ASN A 241 -8.90 -14.11 -0.52
N LEU A 242 -7.86 -13.27 -0.54
CA LEU A 242 -6.95 -13.11 0.59
C LEU A 242 -7.66 -12.59 1.84
N TYR A 243 -8.64 -11.69 1.72
CA TYR A 243 -9.37 -11.20 2.89
C TYR A 243 -10.02 -12.33 3.67
N SER A 244 -10.76 -13.21 2.97
CA SER A 244 -11.44 -14.35 3.59
C SER A 244 -10.43 -15.32 4.21
N ASP A 245 -9.34 -15.62 3.50
CA ASP A 245 -8.33 -16.55 4.01
C ASP A 245 -7.60 -15.97 5.23
N PHE A 246 -7.19 -14.70 5.18
CA PHE A 246 -6.58 -14.02 6.32
C PHE A 246 -7.53 -13.92 7.51
N GLU A 247 -8.82 -13.71 7.28
CA GLU A 247 -9.81 -13.70 8.35
C GLU A 247 -9.95 -15.09 9.00
N GLU A 248 -10.10 -16.15 8.21
CA GLU A 248 -10.17 -17.52 8.71
C GLU A 248 -8.95 -17.86 9.59
N HIS A 249 -7.74 -17.60 9.08
CA HIS A 249 -6.51 -17.85 9.83
C HIS A 249 -6.36 -16.95 11.06
N TYR A 250 -6.78 -15.69 10.97
CA TYR A 250 -6.79 -14.80 12.13
C TYR A 250 -7.70 -15.35 13.24
N GLN A 251 -8.86 -15.93 12.89
CA GLN A 251 -9.83 -16.45 13.85
C GLN A 251 -9.42 -17.74 14.56
N LYS A 252 -8.48 -18.53 14.01
CA LYS A 252 -7.93 -19.74 14.67
C LYS A 252 -7.42 -19.44 16.10
N GLU A 253 -7.22 -20.47 16.91
CA GLU A 253 -6.68 -20.35 18.27
C GLU A 253 -5.20 -19.92 18.28
N LEU A 254 -4.73 -19.33 19.38
CA LEU A 254 -3.38 -18.74 19.49
C LEU A 254 -2.26 -19.78 19.72
N GLY A 255 -2.60 -20.98 20.22
CA GLY A 255 -1.62 -21.97 20.67
C GLY A 255 -0.80 -22.66 19.58
N ASP A 256 -1.18 -22.50 18.30
CA ASP A 256 -0.50 -23.14 17.18
C ASP A 256 0.81 -22.43 16.81
N ARG A 257 1.95 -23.05 17.15
CA ARG A 257 3.28 -22.54 16.79
C ARG A 257 3.55 -22.55 15.28
N ASN A 258 2.84 -23.38 14.52
CA ASN A 258 2.94 -23.46 13.06
C ASN A 258 1.91 -22.59 12.35
N TRP A 259 1.18 -21.72 13.06
CA TRP A 259 0.08 -20.91 12.51
C TRP A 259 0.40 -20.24 11.17
N TYR A 260 1.54 -19.55 11.06
CA TYR A 260 1.95 -18.89 9.82
C TYR A 260 2.26 -19.88 8.70
N LYS A 261 3.01 -20.95 9.01
CA LYS A 261 3.35 -21.99 8.03
C LYS A 261 2.08 -22.67 7.50
N ASN A 262 1.16 -23.01 8.38
CA ASN A 262 -0.13 -23.60 8.04
C ASN A 262 -0.95 -22.62 7.16
N MET A 263 -0.96 -21.32 7.49
CA MET A 263 -1.59 -20.29 6.65
C MET A 263 -1.04 -20.26 5.24
N VAL A 264 0.28 -20.18 5.09
CA VAL A 264 0.92 -20.13 3.77
C VAL A 264 0.67 -21.43 2.99
N GLU A 265 0.80 -22.59 3.64
CA GLU A 265 0.61 -23.89 2.98
C GLU A 265 -0.85 -24.12 2.54
N GLU A 266 -1.82 -23.81 3.40
CA GLU A 266 -3.26 -23.95 3.09
C GLU A 266 -3.65 -23.02 1.94
N ILE A 267 -3.26 -21.74 2.00
CA ILE A 267 -3.55 -20.77 0.93
C ILE A 267 -2.86 -21.17 -0.37
N ASN A 268 -1.57 -21.50 -0.34
CA ASN A 268 -0.86 -21.93 -1.55
C ASN A 268 -1.50 -23.18 -2.16
N LYS A 269 -1.88 -24.16 -1.34
CA LYS A 269 -2.56 -25.37 -1.83
C LYS A 269 -3.91 -25.05 -2.46
N LYS A 270 -4.67 -24.11 -1.88
CA LYS A 270 -6.00 -23.68 -2.36
C LYS A 270 -5.94 -23.04 -3.74
N TYR A 271 -4.91 -22.24 -4.02
CA TYR A 271 -4.80 -21.49 -5.28
C TYR A 271 -3.78 -22.05 -6.27
N LYS A 272 -3.12 -23.17 -5.96
CA LYS A 272 -2.22 -23.85 -6.89
C LYS A 272 -3.03 -24.30 -8.11
N ASN A 273 -2.70 -23.74 -9.28
CA ASN A 273 -3.29 -24.05 -10.59
C ASN A 273 -4.66 -23.41 -10.93
N ILE A 274 -4.96 -22.22 -10.40
CA ILE A 274 -5.94 -21.29 -11.04
C ILE A 274 -5.20 -20.47 -12.12
#